data_AF-A0A9D3UVV1-F1
#
_entry.id   AF-A0A9D3UVV1-F1
#
_cell.length_a   1.000
_cell.length_b   1.000
_cell.length_c   1.000
_cell.angle_alpha   90.00
_cell.angle_beta   90.00
_cell.angle_gamma   90.00
#
_symmetry.space_group_name_H-M   'P 1'
#
loop_
_entity.id
_entity.type
_entity.pdbx_description
1 polymer ?
#
loop_
_entity_poly.entity_id
_entity_poly.type
_entity_poly.pdbx_seq_one_letter_code
_entity_poly.pdbx_strand_id
1 'polypeptide(L)'
;MDSESSKSALNQIMEAIKVVNMIGLHGMPGVGKTTLAKEVGKHAREQKLFDKVVMFTMSQNPDINKIQHKVAAIFDLKFQTDIEDTRAEELFRGMQRVNKILVIVDDLWEEFKLESIGIPFVAT
;
A
#
# COMPACT_ATOMS: atom_id res chain seq x y z
N MET A 1 -5.26 -19.19 7.41
CA MET A 1 -4.06 -18.67 8.11
C MET A 1 -3.80 -19.61 9.29
N ASP A 2 -2.85 -20.52 9.13
CA ASP A 2 -2.98 -21.85 9.74
C ASP A 2 -2.02 -22.10 10.92
N SER A 3 -1.03 -21.21 11.13
CA SER A 3 -0.10 -21.28 12.27
C SER A 3 -0.38 -20.21 13.34
N GLU A 4 -0.10 -20.53 14.60
CA GLU A 4 -0.18 -19.59 15.73
C GLU A 4 0.78 -18.41 15.55
N SER A 5 1.98 -18.66 15.00
CA SER A 5 2.96 -17.62 14.70
C SER A 5 2.43 -16.58 13.72
N SER A 6 1.74 -17.01 12.66
CA SER A 6 1.16 -16.10 11.65
C SER A 6 0.04 -15.25 12.25
N LYS A 7 -0.79 -15.84 13.14
CA LYS A 7 -1.85 -15.11 13.86
C LYS A 7 -1.27 -14.06 14.80
N SER A 8 -0.22 -14.43 15.54
CA SER A 8 0.49 -13.50 16.43
C SER A 8 1.09 -12.32 15.65
N ALA A 9 1.79 -12.60 14.54
CA ALA A 9 2.37 -11.56 13.69
C ALA A 9 1.30 -10.63 13.09
N LEU A 10 0.17 -11.18 12.62
CA LEU A 10 -0.96 -10.38 12.14
C LEU A 10 -1.46 -9.43 13.22
N ASN A 11 -1.71 -9.94 14.42
CA ASN A 11 -2.21 -9.12 15.54
C ASN A 11 -1.23 -8.00 15.91
N GLN A 12 0.07 -8.29 15.95
CA GLN A 12 1.11 -7.29 16.23
C GLN A 12 1.11 -6.18 15.17
N ILE A 13 1.02 -6.55 13.89
CA ILE A 13 0.95 -5.57 12.79
C ILE A 13 -0.34 -4.74 12.90
N MET A 14 -1.48 -5.38 13.17
CA MET A 14 -2.78 -4.70 13.29
C MET A 14 -2.81 -3.67 14.43
N GLU A 15 -2.10 -3.90 15.53
CA GLU A 15 -1.93 -2.89 16.58
C GLU A 15 -0.93 -1.80 16.18
N ALA A 16 0.21 -2.19 15.57
CA ALA A 16 1.24 -1.24 15.17
C ALA A 16 0.73 -0.23 14.12
N ILE A 17 -0.03 -0.67 13.10
CA ILE A 17 -0.54 0.23 12.04
C ILE A 17 -1.50 1.33 12.55
N LYS A 18 -1.93 1.27 13.82
CA LYS A 18 -2.74 2.33 14.44
C LYS A 18 -1.91 3.49 14.97
N VAL A 19 -0.61 3.27 15.22
CA VAL A 19 0.27 4.21 15.93
C VAL A 19 1.58 4.53 15.20
N VAL A 20 1.98 3.73 14.20
CA VAL A 20 3.17 4.01 13.37
C VAL A 20 2.81 4.27 11.91
N ASN A 21 3.65 5.03 11.22
CA ASN A 21 3.46 5.41 9.81
C ASN A 21 4.02 4.37 8.82
N MET A 22 4.95 3.52 9.23
CA MET A 22 5.62 2.56 8.34
C MET A 22 6.02 1.28 9.08
N ILE A 23 5.82 0.13 8.44
CA ILE A 23 6.25 -1.19 8.92
C ILE A 23 6.92 -1.92 7.76
N GLY A 24 8.16 -2.37 7.98
CA GLY A 24 8.89 -3.23 7.04
C GLY A 24 8.69 -4.71 7.38
N LEU A 25 8.33 -5.52 6.37
CA LEU A 25 8.29 -6.98 6.51
C LEU A 25 9.49 -7.59 5.76
N HIS A 26 10.43 -8.18 6.49
CA HIS A 26 11.62 -8.83 5.92
C HIS A 26 11.69 -10.31 6.33
N GLY A 27 12.43 -11.11 5.55
CA GLY A 27 12.61 -12.55 5.82
C GLY A 27 12.84 -13.36 4.55
N MET A 28 13.16 -14.64 4.70
CA MET A 28 13.46 -15.54 3.58
C MET A 28 12.30 -15.64 2.57
N PRO A 29 12.58 -16.01 1.31
CA PRO A 29 11.54 -16.39 0.35
C PRO A 29 10.63 -17.49 0.91
N GLY A 30 9.34 -17.47 0.57
CA GLY A 30 8.38 -18.52 0.97
C GLY A 30 7.84 -18.47 2.41
N VAL A 31 8.37 -17.61 3.29
CA VAL A 31 7.92 -17.54 4.70
C VAL A 31 6.53 -16.91 4.90
N GLY A 32 5.85 -16.48 3.83
CA GLY A 32 4.46 -15.99 3.89
C GLY A 32 4.28 -14.48 4.08
N LYS A 33 5.32 -13.65 3.86
CA LYS A 33 5.24 -12.17 4.00
C LYS A 33 4.09 -11.54 3.20
N THR A 34 4.00 -11.87 1.91
CA THR A 34 2.93 -11.40 1.03
C THR A 34 1.55 -11.84 1.51
N THR A 35 1.43 -13.07 2.01
CA THR A 35 0.17 -13.57 2.58
C THR A 35 -0.21 -12.78 3.83
N LEU A 36 0.74 -12.52 4.72
CA LEU A 36 0.51 -11.72 5.92
C LEU A 36 0.06 -10.30 5.57
N ALA A 37 0.73 -9.63 4.63
CA ALA A 37 0.35 -8.29 4.17
C ALA A 37 -1.07 -8.26 3.57
N LYS A 38 -1.45 -9.28 2.78
CA LYS A 38 -2.82 -9.41 2.25
C LYS A 38 -3.85 -9.54 3.36
N GLU A 39 -3.59 -10.36 4.38
CA GLU A 39 -4.49 -10.52 5.53
C GLU A 39 -4.61 -9.24 6.35
N VAL A 40 -3.51 -8.49 6.56
CA VAL A 40 -3.55 -7.15 7.18
C VAL A 40 -4.48 -6.22 6.39
N GLY A 41 -4.29 -6.13 5.07
CA GLY A 41 -5.12 -5.28 4.22
C GLY A 41 -6.60 -5.67 4.24
N LYS A 42 -6.90 -6.97 4.32
CA LYS A 42 -8.27 -7.48 4.48
C LYS A 42 -8.88 -7.06 5.82
N HIS A 43 -8.19 -7.33 6.94
CA HIS A 43 -8.68 -6.98 8.29
C HIS A 43 -8.84 -5.47 8.46
N ALA A 44 -7.90 -4.67 7.93
CA ALA A 44 -7.97 -3.21 7.96
C ALA A 44 -9.25 -2.68 7.26
N ARG A 45 -9.64 -3.29 6.13
CA ARG A 45 -10.91 -2.96 5.44
C ARG A 45 -12.13 -3.41 6.24
N GLU A 46 -12.15 -4.66 6.70
CA GLU A 46 -13.29 -5.25 7.43
C GLU A 46 -13.59 -4.49 8.72
N GLN A 47 -12.55 -4.08 9.45
CA GLN A 47 -12.64 -3.30 10.68
C GLN A 47 -12.79 -1.80 10.43
N LYS A 48 -12.78 -1.34 9.17
CA LYS A 48 -12.87 0.07 8.78
C LYS A 48 -11.85 0.96 9.51
N LEU A 49 -10.63 0.46 9.70
CA LEU A 49 -9.55 1.20 10.38
C LEU A 49 -8.95 2.32 9.54
N PHE A 50 -9.14 2.23 8.22
CA PHE A 50 -8.67 3.15 7.19
C PHE A 50 -9.81 3.38 6.19
N ASP A 51 -9.91 4.59 5.66
CA ASP A 51 -10.94 4.97 4.68
C ASP A 51 -10.69 4.27 3.34
N LYS A 52 -9.41 4.10 2.98
CA LYS A 52 -8.96 3.39 1.78
C LYS A 52 -7.77 2.50 2.12
N VAL A 53 -7.73 1.32 1.51
CA VAL A 53 -6.60 0.39 1.60
C VAL A 53 -6.13 0.06 0.18
N VAL A 54 -4.89 0.43 -0.11
CA VAL A 54 -4.23 0.29 -1.41
C VAL A 54 -3.21 -0.83 -1.33
N MET A 55 -3.16 -1.69 -2.36
CA MET A 55 -2.13 -2.72 -2.47
C MET A 55 -1.63 -2.85 -3.91
N PHE A 56 -0.32 -2.76 -4.11
CA PHE A 56 0.34 -3.00 -5.40
C PHE A 56 1.69 -3.69 -5.20
N THR A 57 2.25 -4.19 -6.29
CA THR A 57 3.51 -4.93 -6.32
C THR A 57 4.58 -4.08 -7.00
N MET A 58 5.73 -3.92 -6.35
CA MET A 58 6.92 -3.21 -6.87
C MET A 58 7.96 -4.22 -7.36
N SER A 59 7.54 -5.08 -8.30
CA SER A 59 8.42 -6.04 -8.97
C SER A 59 9.68 -5.36 -9.50
N GLN A 60 10.76 -6.13 -9.74
CA GLN A 60 12.06 -5.61 -10.21
C GLN A 60 11.99 -4.61 -11.39
N ASN A 61 11.05 -4.78 -12.31
CA ASN A 61 10.74 -3.78 -13.35
C ASN A 61 9.27 -3.34 -13.21
N PRO A 62 8.97 -2.34 -12.36
CA PRO A 62 7.60 -1.97 -12.05
C PRO A 62 6.94 -1.24 -13.23
N ASP A 63 5.73 -1.67 -13.58
CA ASP A 63 4.89 -0.94 -14.52
C ASP A 63 4.15 0.18 -13.80
N ILE A 64 4.77 1.37 -13.76
CA ILE A 64 4.26 2.54 -13.05
C ILE A 64 2.90 2.97 -13.60
N ASN A 65 2.69 2.90 -14.91
CA ASN A 65 1.41 3.19 -15.53
C ASN A 65 0.31 2.28 -14.96
N LYS A 66 0.54 0.96 -14.93
CA LYS A 66 -0.42 -0.01 -14.39
C LYS A 66 -0.64 0.19 -12.89
N ILE A 67 0.40 0.51 -12.12
CA ILE A 67 0.28 0.81 -10.69
C ILE A 67 -0.59 2.06 -10.49
N GLN A 68 -0.29 3.17 -11.15
CA GLN A 68 -1.05 4.41 -11.05
C GLN A 68 -2.52 4.20 -11.41
N HIS A 69 -2.84 3.46 -12.49
CA HIS A 69 -4.22 3.15 -12.85
C HIS A 69 -4.94 2.27 -11.81
N LYS A 70 -4.22 1.30 -11.22
CA LYS A 70 -4.77 0.47 -10.14
C LYS A 70 -5.07 1.31 -8.89
N VAL A 71 -4.18 2.24 -8.54
CA VAL A 71 -4.40 3.16 -7.42
C VAL A 71 -5.57 4.09 -7.73
N ALA A 72 -5.62 4.70 -8.91
CA ALA A 72 -6.68 5.62 -9.32
C ALA A 72 -8.08 4.99 -9.24
N ALA A 73 -8.20 3.72 -9.63
CA ALA A 73 -9.45 2.97 -9.51
C ALA A 73 -9.94 2.85 -8.05
N ILE A 74 -9.04 2.80 -7.06
CA ILE A 74 -9.40 2.76 -5.64
C ILE A 74 -9.93 4.11 -5.15
N PHE A 75 -9.49 5.20 -5.76
CA PHE A 75 -9.92 6.58 -5.47
C PHE A 75 -11.03 7.07 -6.41
N ASP A 76 -11.60 6.20 -7.23
CA ASP A 76 -12.65 6.53 -8.22
C ASP A 76 -12.20 7.66 -9.17
N LEU A 77 -10.88 7.73 -9.44
CA LEU A 77 -10.25 8.77 -10.25
C LEU A 77 -10.03 8.27 -11.70
N LYS A 78 -10.30 9.15 -12.66
CA LYS A 78 -10.01 8.93 -14.08
C LYS A 78 -9.00 9.95 -14.56
N PHE A 79 -7.85 9.46 -15.01
CA PHE A 79 -6.82 10.32 -15.57
C PHE A 79 -7.30 11.02 -16.83
N GLN A 80 -6.89 12.27 -17.00
CA GLN A 80 -7.15 13.07 -18.20
C GLN A 80 -5.95 13.07 -19.16
N THR A 81 -4.93 12.26 -18.87
CA THR A 81 -3.61 12.31 -19.51
C THR A 81 -2.88 10.99 -19.41
N ASP A 82 -2.02 10.73 -20.40
CA ASP A 82 -1.10 9.60 -20.41
C ASP A 82 0.30 9.97 -19.92
N ILE A 83 0.51 11.20 -19.46
CA ILE A 83 1.78 11.67 -18.88
C ILE A 83 1.89 11.19 -17.43
N GLU A 84 2.93 10.41 -17.13
CA GLU A 84 3.15 9.77 -15.84
C GLU A 84 3.19 10.75 -14.66
N ASP A 85 3.97 11.83 -14.78
CA ASP A 85 4.09 12.84 -13.71
C ASP A 85 2.75 13.53 -13.43
N THR A 86 1.97 13.83 -14.48
CA THR A 86 0.64 14.44 -14.30
C THR A 86 -0.32 13.45 -13.63
N ARG A 87 -0.26 12.15 -13.97
CA ARG A 87 -1.03 11.12 -13.27
C ARG A 87 -0.64 11.01 -11.79
N ALA A 88 0.66 11.07 -11.48
CA ALA A 88 1.14 11.08 -10.10
C ALA A 88 0.61 12.31 -9.33
N GLU A 89 0.61 13.49 -9.95
CA GLU A 89 0.06 14.70 -9.34
C GLU A 89 -1.46 14.61 -9.10
N GLU A 90 -2.21 14.07 -10.07
CA GLU A 90 -3.65 13.82 -9.92
C GLU A 90 -3.94 12.84 -8.77
N LEU A 91 -3.17 11.75 -8.66
CA LEU A 91 -3.24 10.81 -7.54
C LEU A 91 -2.92 11.49 -6.22
N PHE A 92 -1.85 12.26 -6.15
CA PHE A 92 -1.44 12.98 -4.94
C PHE A 92 -2.56 13.87 -4.43
N ARG A 93 -3.15 14.69 -5.31
CA ARG A 93 -4.30 15.56 -4.97
C ARG A 93 -5.53 14.77 -4.56
N GLY A 94 -5.78 13.62 -5.19
CA GLY A 94 -6.89 12.73 -4.85
C GLY A 94 -6.73 12.09 -3.47
N MET A 95 -5.52 11.61 -3.16
CA MET A 95 -5.18 10.95 -1.90
C MET A 95 -5.21 11.93 -0.72
N GLN A 96 -4.82 13.19 -0.91
CA GLN A 96 -4.91 14.22 0.14
C GLN A 96 -6.34 14.53 0.61
N ARG A 97 -7.37 14.14 -0.16
CA ARG A 97 -8.78 14.31 0.23
C ARG A 97 -9.30 13.19 1.12
N VAL A 98 -8.50 12.16 1.35
CA VAL A 98 -8.85 11.00 2.19
C VAL A 98 -8.06 11.10 3.50
N ASN A 99 -8.76 10.94 4.62
CA ASN A 99 -8.19 11.20 5.94
C ASN A 99 -7.18 10.11 6.34
N LYS A 100 -7.52 8.83 6.16
CA LYS A 100 -6.67 7.73 6.59
C LYS A 100 -6.52 6.65 5.52
N ILE A 101 -5.33 6.51 4.96
CA ILE A 101 -5.00 5.55 3.89
C ILE A 101 -3.95 4.55 4.41
N LEU A 102 -4.18 3.26 4.16
CA LEU A 102 -3.15 2.22 4.30
C LEU A 102 -2.60 1.88 2.90
N VAL A 103 -1.29 1.98 2.72
CA VAL A 103 -0.60 1.54 1.50
C VAL A 103 0.22 0.29 1.80
N ILE A 104 -0.04 -0.78 1.05
CA ILE A 104 0.70 -2.04 1.12
C ILE A 104 1.49 -2.19 -0.18
N VAL A 105 2.81 -2.22 -0.05
CA VAL A 105 3.73 -2.43 -1.17
C VAL A 105 4.30 -3.83 -1.05
N ASP A 106 3.99 -4.66 -2.03
CA ASP A 106 4.43 -6.05 -2.09
C ASP A 106 5.65 -6.22 -2.99
N ASP A 107 6.49 -7.20 -2.67
CA ASP A 107 7.67 -7.60 -3.45
C ASP A 107 8.61 -6.43 -3.79
N LEU A 108 9.08 -5.69 -2.78
CA LEU A 108 10.00 -4.57 -2.98
C LEU A 108 11.43 -5.06 -3.24
N TRP A 109 11.99 -4.75 -4.41
CA TRP A 109 13.37 -5.09 -4.77
C TRP A 109 14.37 -3.95 -4.58
N GLU A 110 13.96 -2.73 -4.88
CA GLU A 110 14.78 -1.52 -4.81
C GLU A 110 14.04 -0.40 -4.08
N GLU A 111 14.79 0.61 -3.64
CA GLU A 111 14.21 1.83 -3.10
C GLU A 111 13.42 2.56 -4.19
N PHE A 112 12.24 3.08 -3.84
CA PHE A 112 11.42 3.85 -4.76
C PHE A 112 10.82 5.06 -4.06
N LYS A 113 10.51 6.08 -4.86
CA LYS A 113 9.87 7.31 -4.39
C LYS A 113 8.36 7.11 -4.39
N LEU A 114 7.72 7.28 -3.23
CA LEU A 114 6.26 7.23 -3.11
C LEU A 114 5.59 8.27 -4.03
N GLU A 115 6.28 9.39 -4.24
CA GLU A 115 5.88 10.49 -5.11
C GLU A 115 5.76 10.09 -6.59
N SER A 116 6.55 9.11 -7.08
CA SER A 116 6.43 8.66 -8.48
C SER A 116 5.09 7.96 -8.76
N ILE A 117 4.50 7.37 -7.71
CA ILE A 117 3.15 6.82 -7.77
C ILE A 117 2.09 7.89 -7.47
N GLY A 118 2.47 9.03 -6.88
CA GLY A 118 1.54 10.03 -6.37
C GLY A 118 1.04 9.75 -4.96
N ILE A 119 1.77 8.98 -4.16
CA ILE A 119 1.41 8.70 -2.77
C ILE A 119 1.95 9.84 -1.88
N PRO A 120 1.09 10.56 -1.15
CA PRO A 120 1.55 11.57 -0.21
C PRO A 120 2.20 10.88 0.99
N PHE A 121 3.43 11.26 1.32
CA PHE A 121 4.10 10.85 2.53
C PHE A 121 4.65 12.07 3.25
N VAL A 122 4.21 12.28 4.49
CA VAL A 122 4.79 13.27 5.38
C VAL A 122 5.44 12.47 6.50
N ALA A 123 6.77 12.48 6.54
CA ALA A 123 7.50 11.97 7.69
C ALA A 123 7.29 12.96 8.85
N THR A 124 6.42 12.60 9.79
CA THR A 124 6.33 13.25 11.10
C THR A 124 7.15 12.53 12.14
#